data_AF-A0A8J7DBA4-F1
#
_entry.id   AF-A0A8J7DBA4-F1
#
_cell.length_a   1.000
_cell.length_b   1.000
_cell.length_c   1.000
_cell.angle_alpha   90.00
_cell.angle_beta   90.00
_cell.angle_gamma   90.00
#
_symmetry.space_group_name_H-M   'P 1'
#
loop_
_entity.id
_entity.type
_entity.pdbx_description
1 polymer ?
#
loop_
_entity_poly.entity_id
_entity_poly.type
_entity_poly.pdbx_seq_one_letter_code
_entity_poly.pdbx_strand_id
1 'polypeptide(L)'
;MSELVFQDVPQVELLQWLARGSLKQNLGRAIRLWVWLRSLYGFEGASLYGDHQERLVLGDSFTYAEWRDVFFSPTHSKGEKVPSLHDPDCPCAKTTEEWLFNEKTGIVYEQWQELLIAHANINESKLNEVLKQRLFAVTRRSLQGDLEILAQLGWLVYKNEKYYRLSEFPPRPVTSKNETKPSKLSAYELNFLHEDLVGFAENHSQKINGVQRFVLQLDYVIPHSTLDLVDDWQYEFRKLWTKIPIPPIKLIYDSARIGNFVTCVGVHPSFYLASKN
;
A
#
# COMPACT_ATOMS: atom_id res chain seq x y z
N MET A 1 25.45 -14.02 -12.13
CA MET A 1 24.74 -13.04 -11.28
C MET A 1 23.50 -13.75 -10.78
N SER A 2 23.27 -13.80 -9.46
CA SER A 2 22.08 -14.45 -8.91
C SER A 2 20.85 -13.66 -9.33
N GLU A 3 19.89 -14.32 -9.97
CA GLU A 3 18.62 -13.69 -10.30
C GLU A 3 17.85 -13.36 -9.03
N LEU A 4 17.27 -12.16 -8.99
CA LEU A 4 16.38 -11.77 -7.92
C LEU A 4 15.06 -12.52 -8.01
N VAL A 5 14.65 -13.12 -6.90
CA VAL A 5 13.37 -13.84 -6.81
C VAL A 5 12.48 -13.18 -5.77
N PHE A 6 11.31 -12.70 -6.20
CA PHE A 6 10.27 -12.14 -5.35
C PHE A 6 9.37 -13.26 -4.84
N GLN A 7 9.41 -13.51 -3.53
CA GLN A 7 8.68 -14.60 -2.88
C GLN A 7 7.69 -14.13 -1.81
N ASP A 8 7.61 -12.81 -1.57
CA ASP A 8 6.78 -12.27 -0.51
C ASP A 8 5.30 -12.63 -0.73
N VAL A 9 4.64 -12.90 0.39
CA VAL A 9 3.20 -13.14 0.49
C VAL A 9 2.51 -11.77 0.62
N PRO A 10 1.30 -11.55 0.06
CA PRO A 10 0.60 -10.28 0.11
C PRO A 10 0.03 -9.99 1.50
N GLN A 11 0.92 -9.80 2.49
CA GLN A 11 0.57 -9.37 3.85
C GLN A 11 0.09 -7.91 3.84
N VAL A 12 -0.58 -7.51 4.93
CA VAL A 12 -1.21 -6.19 5.03
C VAL A 12 -0.21 -5.07 4.76
N GLU A 13 1.00 -5.17 5.31
CA GLU A 13 2.05 -4.15 5.19
C GLU A 13 2.51 -4.00 3.74
N LEU A 14 2.76 -5.13 3.06
CA LEU A 14 3.13 -5.13 1.65
C LEU A 14 2.00 -4.56 0.79
N LEU A 15 0.76 -4.99 1.03
CA LEU A 15 -0.40 -4.50 0.28
C LEU A 15 -0.65 -3.00 0.53
N GLN A 16 -0.48 -2.54 1.77
CA GLN A 16 -0.61 -1.14 2.14
C GLN A 16 0.45 -0.28 1.44
N TRP A 17 1.67 -0.79 1.31
CA TRP A 17 2.72 -0.12 0.56
C TRP A 17 2.44 -0.08 -0.95
N LEU A 18 1.99 -1.20 -1.53
CA LEU A 18 1.58 -1.27 -2.94
C LEU A 18 0.35 -0.41 -3.26
N ALA A 19 -0.55 -0.21 -2.29
CA ALA A 19 -1.79 0.55 -2.47
C ALA A 19 -1.57 2.05 -2.76
N ARG A 20 -0.43 2.62 -2.35
CA ARG A 20 -0.13 4.07 -2.45
C ARG A 20 -1.28 4.96 -1.95
N GLY A 21 -1.66 4.75 -0.70
CA GLY A 21 -2.77 5.44 -0.04
C GLY A 21 -3.70 4.44 0.63
N SER A 22 -5.00 4.76 0.74
CA SER A 22 -5.94 3.90 1.46
C SER A 22 -5.99 2.48 0.87
N LEU A 23 -5.55 1.48 1.64
CA LEU A 23 -5.63 0.07 1.25
C LEU A 23 -7.08 -0.36 1.03
N LYS A 24 -8.02 0.15 1.84
CA LYS A 24 -9.46 -0.09 1.67
C LYS A 24 -9.98 0.26 0.28
N GLN A 25 -9.51 1.36 -0.29
CA GLN A 25 -9.97 1.81 -1.61
C GLN A 25 -9.20 1.15 -2.75
N ASN A 26 -7.96 0.74 -2.50
CA ASN A 26 -7.02 0.26 -3.52
C ASN A 26 -6.67 -1.23 -3.40
N LEU A 27 -7.36 -2.01 -2.57
CA LEU A 27 -7.03 -3.40 -2.28
C LEU A 27 -6.86 -4.25 -3.55
N GLY A 28 -7.83 -4.20 -4.47
CA GLY A 28 -7.75 -4.96 -5.72
C GLY A 28 -6.55 -4.55 -6.58
N ARG A 29 -6.19 -3.25 -6.61
CA ARG A 29 -4.98 -2.80 -7.30
C ARG A 29 -3.72 -3.28 -6.59
N ALA A 30 -3.66 -3.18 -5.26
CA ALA A 30 -2.51 -3.65 -4.49
C ALA A 30 -2.24 -5.14 -4.68
N ILE A 31 -3.30 -5.97 -4.67
CA ILE A 31 -3.19 -7.41 -4.96
C ILE A 31 -2.72 -7.63 -6.40
N ARG A 32 -3.25 -6.86 -7.36
CA ARG A 32 -2.81 -6.95 -8.76
C ARG A 32 -1.33 -6.59 -8.92
N LEU A 33 -0.85 -5.53 -8.26
CA LEU A 33 0.57 -5.17 -8.24
C LEU A 33 1.43 -6.27 -7.61
N TRP A 34 0.94 -6.95 -6.57
CA TRP A 34 1.63 -8.12 -6.03
C TRP A 34 1.74 -9.25 -7.08
N VAL A 35 0.67 -9.55 -7.83
CA VAL A 35 0.74 -10.53 -8.93
C VAL A 35 1.71 -10.07 -10.04
N TRP A 36 1.73 -8.77 -10.37
CA TRP A 36 2.73 -8.23 -11.30
C TRP A 36 4.16 -8.52 -10.83
N LEU A 37 4.48 -8.30 -9.55
CA LEU A 37 5.80 -8.58 -9.00
C LEU A 37 6.16 -10.07 -9.11
N ARG A 38 5.22 -10.97 -8.80
CA ARG A 38 5.40 -12.41 -9.03
C ARG A 38 5.63 -12.72 -10.52
N SER A 39 4.92 -12.07 -11.43
CA SER A 39 5.08 -12.27 -12.88
C SER A 39 6.44 -11.80 -13.42
N LEU A 40 7.00 -10.74 -12.84
CA LEU A 40 8.23 -10.12 -13.32
C LEU A 40 9.49 -10.70 -12.67
N TYR A 41 9.36 -11.11 -11.40
CA TYR A 41 10.46 -11.48 -10.52
C TYR A 41 10.26 -12.83 -9.81
N GLY A 42 9.24 -13.62 -10.12
CA GLY A 42 8.96 -14.90 -9.45
C GLY A 42 9.93 -16.02 -9.81
N PHE A 43 9.59 -17.25 -9.41
CA PHE A 43 10.45 -18.41 -9.67
C PHE A 43 10.39 -18.84 -11.14
N GLU A 44 11.53 -19.20 -11.71
CA GLU A 44 11.57 -19.83 -13.04
C GLU A 44 11.22 -21.32 -12.92
N GLY A 45 10.22 -21.79 -13.67
CA GLY A 45 9.95 -23.22 -13.86
C GLY A 45 8.77 -23.83 -13.09
N ALA A 46 8.12 -23.13 -12.16
CA ALA A 46 6.87 -23.60 -11.55
C ALA A 46 5.83 -22.47 -11.51
N SER A 47 4.66 -22.68 -12.10
CA SER A 47 3.53 -21.76 -11.96
C SER A 47 2.91 -21.89 -10.58
N LEU A 48 2.56 -20.77 -9.95
CA LEU A 48 1.53 -20.78 -8.89
C LEU A 48 0.11 -20.87 -9.44
N TYR A 49 -0.07 -20.61 -10.75
CA TYR A 49 -1.38 -20.27 -11.32
C TYR A 49 -1.75 -21.13 -12.55
N GLY A 50 -1.17 -22.30 -12.76
CA GLY A 50 -1.52 -23.22 -13.87
C GLY A 50 -0.30 -23.82 -14.56
N ASP A 51 -0.34 -23.94 -15.90
CA ASP A 51 0.76 -24.50 -16.70
C ASP A 51 1.79 -23.45 -17.17
N HIS A 52 1.59 -22.17 -16.83
CA HIS A 52 2.47 -21.07 -17.25
C HIS A 52 3.52 -20.75 -16.20
N GLN A 53 4.79 -20.57 -16.55
CA GLN A 53 5.84 -20.18 -15.58
C GLN A 53 5.41 -18.96 -14.74
N GLU A 54 5.67 -19.01 -13.42
CA GLU A 54 5.33 -17.90 -12.52
C GLU A 54 6.01 -16.61 -12.96
N ARG A 55 7.32 -16.68 -13.27
CA ARG A 55 8.03 -15.61 -13.95
C ARG A 55 7.83 -15.71 -15.45
N LEU A 56 7.42 -14.60 -16.05
CA LEU A 56 7.26 -14.49 -17.50
C LEU A 56 8.61 -14.44 -18.20
N VAL A 57 8.70 -15.15 -19.32
CA VAL A 57 9.85 -15.10 -20.22
C VAL A 57 9.81 -13.79 -21.01
N LEU A 58 10.38 -12.75 -20.41
CA LEU A 58 10.56 -11.42 -20.99
C LEU A 58 12.05 -11.11 -21.11
N GLY A 59 12.41 -10.30 -22.10
CA GLY A 59 13.76 -9.74 -22.20
C GLY A 59 14.10 -8.81 -21.02
N ASP A 60 15.34 -8.35 -20.96
CA ASP A 60 15.80 -7.41 -19.92
C ASP A 60 15.01 -6.09 -19.89
N SER A 61 14.46 -5.72 -21.05
CA SER A 61 13.51 -4.62 -21.23
C SER A 61 12.24 -5.12 -21.90
N PHE A 62 11.10 -4.54 -21.54
CA PHE A 62 9.81 -4.89 -22.13
C PHE A 62 8.86 -3.69 -22.19
N THR A 63 7.91 -3.75 -23.11
CA THR A 63 6.75 -2.87 -23.22
C THR A 63 5.53 -3.53 -22.60
N TYR A 64 4.48 -2.76 -22.34
CA TYR A 64 3.19 -3.32 -21.94
C TYR A 64 2.66 -4.35 -22.95
N ALA A 65 2.85 -4.11 -24.25
CA ALA A 65 2.37 -5.00 -25.30
C ALA A 65 3.09 -6.36 -25.26
N GLU A 66 4.40 -6.37 -25.06
CA GLU A 66 5.21 -7.59 -24.90
C GLU A 66 4.80 -8.35 -23.64
N TRP A 67 4.63 -7.66 -22.50
CA TRP A 67 4.12 -8.31 -21.29
C TRP A 67 2.72 -8.90 -21.48
N ARG A 68 1.80 -8.13 -22.08
CA ARG A 68 0.41 -8.54 -22.31
C ARG A 68 0.33 -9.81 -23.15
N ASP A 69 1.11 -9.88 -24.22
CA ASP A 69 1.07 -10.98 -25.18
C ASP A 69 1.71 -12.26 -24.62
N VAL A 70 2.51 -12.16 -23.55
CA VAL A 70 3.07 -13.32 -22.82
C VAL A 70 2.16 -13.72 -21.64
N PHE A 71 1.55 -12.74 -20.96
CA PHE A 71 0.72 -12.98 -19.78
C PHE A 71 -0.68 -13.46 -20.12
N PHE A 72 -1.35 -12.88 -21.12
CA PHE A 72 -2.72 -13.26 -21.47
C PHE A 72 -2.78 -14.29 -22.59
N SER A 73 -3.90 -15.01 -22.67
CA SER A 73 -4.12 -15.94 -23.77
C SER A 73 -4.29 -15.21 -25.12
N PRO A 74 -4.06 -15.89 -26.26
CA PRO A 74 -4.14 -15.27 -27.59
C PRO A 74 -5.50 -14.64 -27.94
N THR A 75 -6.57 -15.08 -27.29
CA THR A 75 -7.95 -14.59 -27.49
C THR A 75 -8.24 -13.31 -26.70
N HIS A 76 -7.31 -12.84 -25.87
CA HIS A 76 -7.45 -11.63 -25.07
C HIS A 76 -7.53 -10.36 -25.92
N SER A 77 -8.49 -9.49 -25.60
CA SER A 77 -8.72 -8.28 -26.37
C SER A 77 -7.58 -7.26 -26.20
N LYS A 78 -7.14 -6.65 -27.31
CA LYS A 78 -6.06 -5.64 -27.30
C LYS A 78 -6.57 -4.19 -27.21
N GLY A 79 -7.89 -4.02 -27.06
CA GLY A 79 -8.56 -2.71 -27.02
C GLY A 79 -8.59 -2.07 -25.63
N GLU A 80 -9.28 -0.93 -25.51
CA GLU A 80 -9.39 -0.17 -24.26
C GLU A 80 -10.55 -0.61 -23.36
N LYS A 81 -11.48 -1.43 -23.88
CA LYS A 81 -12.63 -1.92 -23.10
C LYS A 81 -12.19 -2.98 -22.12
N VAL A 82 -12.86 -3.04 -20.96
CA VAL A 82 -12.73 -4.15 -20.02
C VAL A 82 -13.05 -5.46 -20.76
N PRO A 83 -12.16 -6.46 -20.74
CA PRO A 83 -12.42 -7.74 -21.41
C PRO A 83 -13.65 -8.43 -20.83
N SER A 84 -14.58 -8.83 -21.70
CA SER A 84 -15.60 -9.82 -21.34
C SER A 84 -14.94 -11.16 -21.02
N LEU A 85 -15.68 -12.04 -20.35
CA LEU A 85 -15.24 -13.43 -20.25
C LEU A 85 -15.21 -14.03 -21.65
N HIS A 86 -14.03 -14.41 -22.12
CA HIS A 86 -13.79 -14.89 -23.49
C HIS A 86 -13.07 -16.25 -23.52
N ASP A 87 -12.24 -16.50 -22.51
CA ASP A 87 -11.46 -17.72 -22.36
C ASP A 87 -11.32 -17.99 -20.85
N PRO A 88 -11.84 -19.12 -20.32
CA PRO A 88 -11.75 -19.47 -18.92
C PRO A 88 -10.31 -19.61 -18.40
N ASP A 89 -9.37 -19.98 -19.27
CA ASP A 89 -7.98 -20.23 -18.91
C ASP A 89 -7.12 -18.95 -19.00
N CYS A 90 -7.66 -17.88 -19.60
CA CYS A 90 -6.99 -16.60 -19.65
C CYS A 90 -6.82 -16.03 -18.23
N PRO A 91 -5.62 -15.53 -17.85
CA PRO A 91 -5.40 -14.93 -16.53
C PRO A 91 -6.37 -13.79 -16.14
N CYS A 92 -7.03 -13.15 -17.12
CA CYS A 92 -8.07 -12.15 -16.85
C CYS A 92 -9.43 -12.73 -16.43
N ALA A 93 -9.67 -14.03 -16.62
CA ALA A 93 -10.87 -14.72 -16.15
C ALA A 93 -10.82 -14.95 -14.65
N LYS A 94 -9.62 -15.07 -14.09
CA LYS A 94 -9.40 -15.41 -12.68
C LYS A 94 -9.86 -14.33 -11.72
N THR A 95 -10.56 -14.76 -10.69
CA THR A 95 -10.95 -13.93 -9.56
C THR A 95 -9.75 -13.60 -8.68
N THR A 96 -9.85 -12.52 -7.91
CA THR A 96 -8.84 -12.15 -6.91
C THR A 96 -8.64 -13.29 -5.89
N GLU A 97 -9.71 -14.00 -5.53
CA GLU A 97 -9.67 -15.17 -4.66
C GLU A 97 -8.77 -16.27 -5.23
N GLU A 98 -8.95 -16.63 -6.51
CA GLU A 98 -8.14 -17.65 -7.20
C GLU A 98 -6.66 -17.26 -7.34
N TRP A 99 -6.36 -15.96 -7.42
CA TRP A 99 -4.99 -15.45 -7.39
C TRP A 99 -4.35 -15.53 -5.99
N LEU A 100 -5.13 -15.39 -4.92
CA LEU A 100 -4.60 -15.38 -3.56
C LEU A 100 -4.51 -16.78 -2.97
N PHE A 101 -5.59 -17.56 -3.06
CA PHE A 101 -5.75 -18.79 -2.30
C PHE A 101 -5.61 -19.99 -3.22
N ASN A 102 -4.38 -20.51 -3.27
CA ASN A 102 -4.09 -21.81 -3.84
C ASN A 102 -3.01 -22.50 -3.00
N GLU A 103 -2.88 -23.81 -3.14
CA GLU A 103 -1.94 -24.60 -2.32
C GLU A 103 -0.50 -24.09 -2.41
N LYS A 104 -0.14 -23.45 -3.53
CA LYS A 104 1.23 -22.99 -3.79
C LYS A 104 1.55 -21.62 -3.22
N THR A 105 0.55 -20.77 -2.95
CA THR A 105 0.77 -19.47 -2.29
C THR A 105 0.96 -19.61 -0.79
N GLY A 106 0.48 -20.71 -0.19
CA GLY A 106 0.56 -20.96 1.26
C GLY A 106 -0.28 -19.98 2.09
N ILE A 107 -1.22 -19.27 1.47
CA ILE A 107 -2.07 -18.29 2.15
C ILE A 107 -3.29 -19.03 2.73
N VAL A 108 -3.41 -18.99 4.06
CA VAL A 108 -4.60 -19.48 4.77
C VAL A 108 -5.65 -18.37 4.74
N TYR A 109 -6.81 -18.67 4.15
CA TYR A 109 -7.89 -17.71 3.91
C TYR A 109 -8.32 -16.98 5.19
N GLU A 110 -8.64 -17.73 6.25
CA GLU A 110 -9.18 -17.18 7.50
C GLU A 110 -8.17 -16.24 8.16
N GLN A 111 -6.90 -16.65 8.24
CA GLN A 111 -5.84 -15.86 8.86
C GLN A 111 -5.58 -14.56 8.08
N TRP A 112 -5.56 -14.64 6.75
CA TRP A 112 -5.34 -13.48 5.91
C TRP A 112 -6.51 -12.49 6.00
N GLN A 113 -7.75 -13.00 6.00
CA GLN A 113 -8.96 -12.19 6.17
C GLN A 113 -8.98 -11.47 7.53
N GLU A 114 -8.71 -12.18 8.62
CA GLU A 114 -8.68 -11.60 9.98
C GLU A 114 -7.69 -10.44 10.08
N LEU A 115 -6.46 -10.64 9.60
CA LEU A 115 -5.43 -9.60 9.59
C LEU A 115 -5.85 -8.40 8.73
N LEU A 116 -6.38 -8.63 7.53
CA LEU A 116 -6.77 -7.55 6.65
C LEU A 116 -7.93 -6.72 7.22
N ILE A 117 -8.93 -7.36 7.82
CA ILE A 117 -10.07 -6.68 8.45
C ILE A 117 -9.60 -5.86 9.64
N ALA A 118 -8.75 -6.45 10.50
CA ALA A 118 -8.22 -5.79 11.69
C ALA A 118 -7.41 -4.52 11.36
N HIS A 119 -6.63 -4.55 10.29
CA HIS A 119 -5.64 -3.49 10.01
C HIS A 119 -6.06 -2.52 8.89
N ALA A 120 -6.91 -2.90 7.94
CA ALA A 120 -7.26 -2.07 6.79
C ALA A 120 -8.63 -1.35 6.91
N ASN A 121 -9.37 -1.56 8.01
CA ASN A 121 -10.73 -1.03 8.21
C ASN A 121 -11.67 -1.39 7.04
N ILE A 122 -11.47 -2.58 6.48
CA ILE A 122 -12.27 -3.19 5.42
C ILE A 122 -13.30 -4.07 6.12
N ASN A 123 -14.58 -3.88 5.80
CA ASN A 123 -15.60 -4.80 6.29
C ASN A 123 -15.63 -6.08 5.43
N GLU A 124 -16.12 -7.16 6.02
CA GLU A 124 -16.16 -8.47 5.38
C GLU A 124 -16.92 -8.48 4.05
N SER A 125 -18.07 -7.79 3.99
CA SER A 125 -18.84 -7.67 2.74
C SER A 125 -18.00 -7.06 1.61
N LYS A 126 -17.28 -5.96 1.89
CA LYS A 126 -16.44 -5.29 0.90
C LYS A 126 -15.24 -6.14 0.49
N LEU A 127 -14.66 -6.88 1.43
CA LEU A 127 -13.60 -7.82 1.12
C LEU A 127 -14.10 -8.90 0.15
N ASN A 128 -15.24 -9.50 0.45
CA ASN A 128 -15.87 -10.53 -0.39
C ASN A 128 -16.21 -10.00 -1.79
N GLU A 129 -16.61 -8.73 -1.92
CA GLU A 129 -16.76 -8.10 -3.24
C GLU A 129 -15.45 -8.06 -4.03
N VAL A 130 -14.34 -7.66 -3.39
CA VAL A 130 -13.02 -7.58 -4.05
C VAL A 130 -12.51 -8.97 -4.42
N LEU A 131 -12.71 -9.97 -3.55
CA LEU A 131 -12.28 -11.35 -3.78
C LEU A 131 -12.96 -11.96 -5.02
N LYS A 132 -14.25 -11.68 -5.24
CA LYS A 132 -15.02 -12.18 -6.39
C LYS A 132 -14.75 -11.44 -7.70
N GLN A 133 -14.06 -10.31 -7.68
CA GLN A 133 -13.73 -9.56 -8.89
C GLN A 133 -12.67 -10.27 -9.70
N ARG A 134 -12.79 -10.21 -11.04
CA ARG A 134 -11.75 -10.67 -11.96
C ARG A 134 -10.60 -9.68 -11.95
N LEU A 135 -9.49 -10.05 -11.30
CA LEU A 135 -8.41 -9.12 -10.90
C LEU A 135 -7.82 -8.35 -12.08
N PHE A 136 -7.60 -9.05 -13.20
CA PHE A 136 -7.03 -8.50 -14.44
C PHE A 136 -8.08 -8.18 -15.52
N ALA A 137 -9.39 -8.31 -15.24
CA ALA A 137 -10.44 -7.82 -16.12
C ALA A 137 -10.63 -6.30 -15.93
N VAL A 138 -9.61 -5.55 -16.28
CA VAL A 138 -9.58 -4.08 -16.23
C VAL A 138 -9.18 -3.51 -17.58
N THR A 139 -9.24 -2.20 -17.73
CA THR A 139 -8.85 -1.54 -18.99
C THR A 139 -7.34 -1.61 -19.21
N ARG A 140 -6.91 -1.53 -20.47
CA ARG A 140 -5.50 -1.36 -20.83
C ARG A 140 -4.84 -0.22 -20.06
N ARG A 141 -5.51 0.95 -19.98
CA ARG A 141 -5.01 2.10 -19.20
C ARG A 141 -4.76 1.78 -17.73
N SER A 142 -5.59 0.92 -17.12
CA SER A 142 -5.39 0.52 -15.72
C SER A 142 -4.12 -0.33 -15.55
N LEU A 143 -3.89 -1.28 -16.46
CA LEU A 143 -2.69 -2.12 -16.44
C LEU A 143 -1.41 -1.33 -16.77
N GLN A 144 -1.50 -0.37 -17.69
CA GLN A 144 -0.40 0.57 -17.94
C GLN A 144 -0.09 1.40 -16.69
N GLY A 145 -1.12 1.91 -16.02
CA GLY A 145 -0.98 2.63 -14.75
C GLY A 145 -0.36 1.78 -13.63
N ASP A 146 -0.61 0.47 -13.61
CA ASP A 146 0.06 -0.44 -12.67
C ASP A 146 1.58 -0.47 -12.90
N LEU A 147 2.04 -0.57 -14.15
CA LEU A 147 3.47 -0.51 -14.49
C LEU A 147 4.11 0.82 -14.11
N GLU A 148 3.39 1.93 -14.32
CA GLU A 148 3.82 3.26 -13.87
C GLU A 148 3.96 3.33 -12.35
N ILE A 149 3.02 2.76 -11.60
CA ILE A 149 3.11 2.67 -10.13
C ILE A 149 4.31 1.84 -9.71
N LEU A 150 4.55 0.68 -10.34
CA LEU A 150 5.73 -0.14 -10.05
C LEU A 150 7.04 0.62 -10.33
N ALA A 151 7.09 1.40 -11.40
CA ALA A 151 8.24 2.26 -11.68
C ALA A 151 8.43 3.34 -10.60
N GLN A 152 7.34 3.99 -10.17
CA GLN A 152 7.38 5.01 -9.11
C GLN A 152 7.76 4.43 -7.73
N LEU A 153 7.38 3.19 -7.45
CA LEU A 153 7.78 2.46 -6.24
C LEU A 153 9.21 1.92 -6.31
N GLY A 154 9.92 2.14 -7.42
CA GLY A 154 11.29 1.66 -7.61
C GLY A 154 11.39 0.16 -7.85
N TRP A 155 10.32 -0.49 -8.33
CA TRP A 155 10.35 -1.88 -8.79
C TRP A 155 10.75 -2.02 -10.25
N LEU A 156 10.66 -0.94 -11.04
CA LEU A 156 11.01 -0.91 -12.45
C LEU A 156 11.68 0.43 -12.78
N VAL A 157 12.44 0.46 -13.86
CA VAL A 157 12.90 1.72 -14.46
C VAL A 157 12.23 1.89 -15.80
N TYR A 158 11.57 3.03 -16.01
CA TYR A 158 11.02 3.39 -17.31
C TYR A 158 11.98 4.33 -18.05
N LYS A 159 12.50 3.88 -19.21
CA LYS A 159 13.37 4.69 -20.09
C LYS A 159 13.21 4.24 -21.53
N ASN A 160 13.35 5.14 -22.49
CA ASN A 160 13.24 4.83 -23.93
C ASN A 160 11.98 4.01 -24.25
N GLU A 161 10.83 4.40 -23.68
CA GLU A 161 9.52 3.75 -23.89
C GLU A 161 9.42 2.29 -23.44
N LYS A 162 10.37 1.83 -22.62
CA LYS A 162 10.43 0.46 -22.09
C LYS A 162 10.63 0.45 -20.59
N TYR A 163 10.13 -0.61 -19.96
CA TYR A 163 10.38 -0.95 -18.57
C TYR A 163 11.56 -1.90 -18.49
N TYR A 164 12.39 -1.70 -17.48
CA TYR A 164 13.55 -2.52 -17.18
C TYR A 164 13.40 -3.09 -15.77
N ARG A 165 13.69 -4.38 -15.64
CA ARG A 165 13.81 -5.02 -14.33
C ARG A 165 15.05 -4.50 -13.60
N LEU A 166 14.97 -4.45 -12.28
CA LEU A 166 16.09 -4.08 -11.43
C LEU A 166 16.85 -5.32 -10.95
N SER A 167 18.12 -5.12 -10.64
CA SER A 167 19.02 -6.13 -10.04
C SER A 167 19.01 -6.10 -8.50
N GLU A 168 18.39 -5.10 -7.90
CA GLU A 168 18.15 -5.00 -6.44
C GLU A 168 16.70 -4.57 -6.20
N PHE A 169 16.05 -5.17 -5.20
CA PHE A 169 14.70 -4.76 -4.82
C PHE A 169 14.73 -3.45 -4.01
N PRO A 170 13.73 -2.58 -4.18
CA PRO A 170 13.64 -1.38 -3.37
C PRO A 170 13.55 -1.75 -1.88
N PRO A 171 14.03 -0.88 -0.98
CA PRO A 171 13.87 -1.07 0.47
C PRO A 171 12.37 -1.10 0.77
N ARG A 172 11.89 -2.28 1.16
CA ARG A 172 10.49 -2.53 1.53
C ARG A 172 10.31 -2.26 3.03
N PRO A 173 9.10 -1.92 3.49
CA PRO A 173 8.78 -2.02 4.92
C PRO A 173 8.88 -3.49 5.32
N VAL A 174 10.03 -3.89 5.84
CA VAL A 174 10.25 -5.23 6.37
C VAL A 174 9.74 -5.21 7.80
N THR A 175 8.71 -5.98 8.13
CA THR A 175 8.51 -6.46 9.51
C THR A 175 9.58 -7.52 9.79
N SER A 176 10.84 -7.07 9.82
CA SER A 176 11.91 -7.88 10.36
C SER A 176 11.64 -8.05 11.85
N LYS A 177 11.22 -9.26 12.25
CA LYS A 177 11.32 -9.71 13.63
C LYS A 177 12.78 -9.78 14.12
N ASN A 178 13.78 -9.42 13.29
CA ASN A 178 15.21 -9.65 13.49
C ASN A 178 16.09 -8.40 13.29
N GLU A 179 15.58 -7.17 13.41
CA GLU A 179 16.45 -5.97 13.40
C GLU A 179 16.68 -5.42 14.81
N THR A 180 17.76 -5.88 15.42
CA THR A 180 18.24 -5.52 16.76
C THR A 180 18.84 -4.11 16.86
N LYS A 181 18.52 -3.17 15.96
CA LYS A 181 19.01 -1.79 16.05
C LYS A 181 17.94 -0.77 15.59
N PRO A 182 17.51 0.14 16.47
CA PRO A 182 16.60 1.22 16.11
C PRO A 182 17.42 2.33 15.43
N SER A 183 17.77 2.15 14.16
CA SER A 183 18.44 3.20 13.39
C SER A 183 17.47 3.82 12.40
N LYS A 184 17.09 5.07 12.70
CA LYS A 184 16.47 6.08 11.82
C LYS A 184 15.37 5.53 10.92
N LEU A 185 14.12 5.84 11.29
CA LEU A 185 12.97 5.75 10.40
C LEU A 185 13.37 6.27 9.03
N SER A 186 13.46 5.37 8.05
CA SER A 186 13.92 5.74 6.72
C SER A 186 12.85 6.61 6.09
N ALA A 187 13.21 7.63 5.31
CA ALA A 187 12.24 8.47 4.60
C ALA A 187 11.21 7.64 3.79
N TYR A 188 11.56 6.40 3.43
CA TYR A 188 10.69 5.43 2.77
C TYR A 188 9.59 4.85 3.66
N GLU A 189 9.82 4.69 4.96
CA GLU A 189 8.79 4.31 5.93
C GLU A 189 7.76 5.43 6.13
N LEU A 190 7.96 6.62 5.57
CA LEU A 190 7.02 7.74 5.67
C LEU A 190 6.25 7.97 4.36
N ASN A 191 6.52 7.20 3.30
CA ASN A 191 5.87 7.33 1.99
C ASN A 191 4.37 6.94 1.99
N PHE A 192 3.84 6.41 3.09
CA PHE A 192 2.39 6.23 3.27
C PHE A 192 1.69 7.51 3.75
N LEU A 193 2.45 8.51 4.22
CA LEU A 193 1.93 9.81 4.64
C LEU A 193 1.68 10.70 3.42
N HIS A 194 0.70 11.61 3.54
CA HIS A 194 0.56 12.71 2.60
C HIS A 194 1.88 13.52 2.56
N GLU A 195 2.21 14.10 1.41
CA GLU A 195 3.49 14.81 1.19
C GLU A 195 3.76 15.88 2.27
N ASP A 196 2.70 16.57 2.72
CA ASP A 196 2.75 17.59 3.78
C ASP A 196 3.08 17.03 5.19
N LEU A 197 2.90 15.72 5.40
CA LEU A 197 3.10 15.03 6.68
C LEU A 197 4.44 14.29 6.74
N VAL A 198 5.17 14.16 5.62
CA VAL A 198 6.50 13.55 5.59
C VAL A 198 7.46 14.34 6.47
N GLY A 199 7.51 15.66 6.30
CA GLY A 199 8.33 16.54 7.15
C GLY A 199 7.92 16.53 8.63
N PHE A 200 6.63 16.34 8.92
CA PHE A 200 6.15 16.18 10.30
C PHE A 200 6.65 14.88 10.93
N ALA A 201 6.53 13.76 10.23
CA ALA A 201 6.94 12.48 10.74
C ALA A 201 8.47 12.35 10.83
N GLU A 202 9.24 12.95 9.91
CA GLU A 202 10.70 13.03 10.04
C GLU A 202 11.10 13.76 11.33
N ASN A 203 10.41 14.87 11.66
CA ASN A 203 10.71 15.66 12.86
C ASN A 203 10.28 14.97 14.18
N HIS A 204 9.19 14.20 14.17
CA HIS A 204 8.61 13.60 15.38
C HIS A 204 8.88 12.10 15.54
N SER A 205 9.52 11.46 14.55
CA SER A 205 10.02 10.09 14.61
C SER A 205 11.19 9.90 15.58
N GLN A 206 11.92 10.99 15.86
CA GLN A 206 13.07 10.96 16.76
C GLN A 206 12.61 10.92 18.22
N LYS A 207 13.37 10.18 19.05
CA LYS A 207 13.15 10.18 20.50
C LYS A 207 13.40 11.58 21.05
N ILE A 208 12.37 12.21 21.58
CA ILE A 208 12.50 13.45 22.34
C ILE A 208 12.57 13.05 23.82
N ASN A 209 13.69 13.35 24.47
CA ASN A 209 13.96 12.98 25.87
C ASN A 209 13.81 11.47 26.15
N GLY A 210 14.26 10.62 25.22
CA GLY A 210 14.29 9.16 25.39
C GLY A 210 12.97 8.43 25.13
N VAL A 211 11.87 9.14 24.91
CA VAL A 211 10.55 8.55 24.65
C VAL A 211 10.27 8.47 23.14
N GLN A 212 9.98 7.27 22.64
CA GLN A 212 9.53 7.06 21.26
C GLN A 212 8.05 7.46 21.14
N ARG A 213 7.73 8.30 20.15
CA ARG A 213 6.37 8.75 19.87
C ARG A 213 5.93 8.19 18.52
N PHE A 214 4.64 7.89 18.38
CA PHE A 214 4.06 7.38 17.13
C PHE A 214 3.11 8.42 16.52
N VAL A 215 2.97 8.37 15.20
CA VAL A 215 2.09 9.25 14.43
C VAL A 215 0.82 8.47 14.07
N LEU A 216 -0.34 9.09 14.26
CA LEU A 216 -1.64 8.56 13.85
C LEU A 216 -2.22 9.46 12.77
N GLN A 217 -2.55 8.89 11.62
CA GLN A 217 -3.20 9.59 10.52
C GLN A 217 -4.72 9.58 10.72
N LEU A 218 -5.34 10.75 10.66
CA LEU A 218 -6.79 10.95 10.72
C LEU A 218 -7.21 11.81 9.51
N ASP A 219 -8.20 11.34 8.74
CA ASP A 219 -8.76 12.10 7.62
C ASP A 219 -9.83 13.08 8.12
N TYR A 220 -9.64 14.38 7.93
CA TYR A 220 -10.69 15.39 8.15
C TYR A 220 -10.47 16.61 7.23
N VAL A 221 -11.52 17.44 7.09
CA VAL A 221 -11.52 18.66 6.28
C VAL A 221 -11.40 19.86 7.22
N ILE A 222 -10.35 20.69 7.08
CA ILE A 222 -10.24 21.96 7.82
C ILE A 222 -10.85 23.09 7.00
N PRO A 223 -11.78 23.88 7.58
CA PRO A 223 -12.22 25.12 6.97
C PRO A 223 -11.07 26.13 6.87
N HIS A 224 -10.85 26.76 5.70
CA HIS A 224 -9.76 27.72 5.47
C HIS A 224 -9.64 28.84 6.52
N SER A 225 -10.75 29.23 7.16
CA SER A 225 -10.79 30.20 8.27
C SER A 225 -10.02 29.79 9.53
N THR A 226 -9.56 28.54 9.61
CA THR A 226 -8.99 27.92 10.81
C THR A 226 -7.53 27.52 10.64
N LEU A 227 -6.93 27.78 9.47
CA LEU A 227 -5.56 27.41 9.13
C LEU A 227 -4.54 28.11 10.04
N ASP A 228 -4.64 29.42 10.20
CA ASP A 228 -3.73 30.20 11.06
C ASP A 228 -3.78 29.74 12.53
N LEU A 229 -4.96 29.31 12.99
CA LEU A 229 -5.15 28.80 14.34
C LEU A 229 -4.46 27.44 14.56
N VAL A 230 -4.32 26.63 13.50
CA VAL A 230 -3.63 25.33 13.59
C VAL A 230 -2.15 25.53 13.83
N ASP A 231 -1.51 26.48 13.15
CA ASP A 231 -0.09 26.79 13.33
C ASP A 231 0.18 27.33 14.75
N ASP A 232 -0.69 28.21 15.24
CA ASP A 232 -0.64 28.71 16.62
C ASP A 232 -0.78 27.57 17.64
N TRP A 233 -1.72 26.64 17.43
CA TRP A 233 -1.89 25.49 18.31
C TRP A 233 -0.67 24.58 18.29
N GLN A 234 -0.10 24.28 17.12
CA GLN A 234 1.12 23.47 17.00
C GLN A 234 2.28 24.08 17.80
N TYR A 235 2.44 25.40 17.72
CA TYR A 235 3.46 26.13 18.48
C TYR A 235 3.24 26.05 19.99
N GLU A 236 2.00 26.21 20.47
CA GLU A 236 1.67 26.10 21.89
C GLU A 236 1.80 24.65 22.41
N PHE A 237 1.40 23.64 21.63
CA PHE A 237 1.64 22.24 21.97
C PHE A 237 3.13 21.95 22.13
N ARG A 238 3.97 22.49 21.24
CA ARG A 238 5.43 22.36 21.34
C ARG A 238 5.96 22.93 22.66
N LYS A 239 5.46 24.09 23.10
CA LYS A 239 5.84 24.69 24.40
C LYS A 239 5.36 23.88 25.60
N LEU A 240 4.17 23.27 25.53
CA LEU A 240 3.66 22.44 26.62
C LEU A 240 4.49 21.17 26.80
N TRP A 241 4.99 20.62 25.69
CA TRP A 241 5.81 19.41 25.69
C TRP A 241 7.25 19.59 26.16
N THR A 242 7.76 20.82 26.29
CA THR A 242 9.06 21.07 26.91
C THR A 242 9.00 21.10 28.43
N LYS A 243 7.81 21.08 29.04
CA LYS A 243 7.61 21.11 30.50
C LYS A 243 7.80 19.73 31.13
N ILE A 244 8.38 19.69 32.34
CA ILE A 244 8.54 18.47 33.15
C ILE A 244 7.89 18.69 34.52
N PRO A 245 6.90 17.87 34.93
CA PRO A 245 6.25 16.82 34.14
C PRO A 245 5.38 17.43 33.01
N ILE A 246 5.12 16.65 31.96
CA ILE A 246 4.24 17.10 30.87
C ILE A 246 2.82 17.22 31.46
N PRO A 247 2.17 18.39 31.37
CA PRO A 247 0.84 18.57 31.91
C PRO A 247 -0.20 17.77 31.09
N PRO A 248 -1.22 17.18 31.74
CA PRO A 248 -2.33 16.56 31.03
C PRO A 248 -3.08 17.60 30.20
N ILE A 249 -3.61 17.18 29.06
CA ILE A 249 -4.27 18.08 28.11
C ILE A 249 -5.76 17.77 28.09
N LYS A 250 -6.57 18.82 28.25
CA LYS A 250 -8.03 18.75 28.11
C LYS A 250 -8.38 19.26 26.71
N LEU A 251 -8.94 18.38 25.88
CA LEU A 251 -9.43 18.70 24.56
C LEU A 251 -10.95 18.86 24.61
N ILE A 252 -11.45 19.93 23.99
CA ILE A 252 -12.87 20.17 23.77
C ILE A 252 -13.04 20.30 22.27
N TYR A 253 -13.78 19.39 21.64
CA TYR A 253 -13.96 19.39 20.19
C TYR A 253 -15.42 19.10 19.82
N ASP A 254 -15.85 19.64 18.68
CA ASP A 254 -17.17 19.36 18.12
C ASP A 254 -17.16 18.00 17.39
N SER A 255 -18.02 17.08 17.81
CA SER A 255 -18.08 15.73 17.25
C SER A 255 -19.27 15.61 16.32
N ALA A 256 -19.02 15.56 15.01
CA ALA A 256 -20.07 15.31 14.01
C ALA A 256 -20.82 13.98 14.22
N ARG A 257 -20.16 12.98 14.82
CA ARG A 257 -20.78 11.69 15.16
C ARG A 257 -21.77 11.78 16.32
N ILE A 258 -21.49 12.65 17.29
CA ILE A 258 -22.29 12.81 18.51
C ILE A 258 -23.25 14.01 18.40
N GLY A 259 -23.02 14.91 17.43
CA GLY A 259 -23.78 16.13 17.23
C GLY A 259 -23.61 17.13 18.38
N ASN A 260 -22.51 17.06 19.14
CA ASN A 260 -22.25 17.90 20.30
C ASN A 260 -20.75 17.96 20.64
N PHE A 261 -20.38 18.90 21.50
CA PHE A 261 -19.03 19.05 22.03
C PHE A 261 -18.66 17.91 22.98
N VAL A 262 -17.53 17.28 22.70
CA VAL A 262 -16.94 16.23 23.54
C VAL A 262 -15.76 16.82 24.30
N THR A 263 -15.72 16.56 25.60
CA THR A 263 -14.56 16.86 26.44
C THR A 263 -13.77 15.58 26.69
N CYS A 264 -12.52 15.55 26.27
CA CYS A 264 -11.59 14.47 26.54
C CYS A 264 -10.43 14.98 27.40
N VAL A 265 -10.16 14.34 28.54
CA VAL A 265 -8.95 14.59 29.33
C VAL A 265 -7.97 13.47 29.00
N GLY A 266 -6.96 13.78 28.20
CA GLY A 266 -5.94 12.83 27.80
C GLY A 266 -4.75 12.86 28.76
N VAL A 267 -4.41 11.72 29.34
CA VAL A 267 -3.08 11.47 29.89
C VAL A 267 -2.30 10.74 28.81
N HIS A 268 -1.37 11.44 28.18
CA HIS A 268 -0.52 10.93 27.09
C HIS A 268 -1.19 10.39 25.82
N PRO A 269 -2.11 11.12 25.16
CA PRO A 269 -2.33 10.94 23.73
C PRO A 269 -1.73 12.10 22.93
N SER A 270 -0.98 11.76 21.87
CA SER A 270 -0.59 12.70 20.82
C SER A 270 -1.68 12.65 19.75
N PHE A 271 -2.57 13.63 19.73
CA PHE A 271 -3.53 13.81 18.63
C PHE A 271 -3.04 14.94 17.75
N TYR A 272 -2.94 14.70 16.44
CA TYR A 272 -2.68 15.75 15.47
C TYR A 272 -3.74 15.79 14.39
N LEU A 273 -4.32 16.97 14.31
CA LEU A 273 -5.15 17.49 13.26
C LEU A 273 -4.18 17.91 12.12
N ALA A 274 -4.15 17.13 11.01
CA ALA A 274 -3.64 17.51 9.69
C ALA A 274 -4.65 18.21 8.75
N SER A 275 -4.35 19.44 8.33
CA SER A 275 -5.15 20.23 7.38
C SER A 275 -4.99 19.76 5.94
N LYS A 276 -6.09 19.75 5.16
CA LYS A 276 -6.02 19.76 3.70
C LYS A 276 -6.34 21.17 3.21
N ASN A 277 -5.38 21.78 2.50
CA ASN A 277 -5.63 22.91 1.60
C ASN A 277 -6.35 22.43 0.35
#